data_AF-A0A1N7B9Q8-F1
#
_entry.id   AF-A0A1N7B9Q8-F1
#
_cell.length_a   1.000
_cell.length_b   1.000
_cell.length_c   1.000
_cell.angle_alpha   90.00
_cell.angle_beta   90.00
_cell.angle_gamma   90.00
#
_symmetry.space_group_name_H-M   'P 1'
#
loop_
_entity.id
_entity.type
_entity.pdbx_description
1 polymer ?
#
loop_
_entity_poly.entity_id
_entity_poly.type
_entity_poly.pdbx_seq_one_letter_code
_entity_poly.pdbx_strand_id
1 'polypeptide(L)'
;MDTIVWVVIGITAYWFALLGLRANGMLPSYIGMQGPILTLHTQKGKKLLDKLSRPKRFWRAWGNFGLGIALVVMIGTFLLLVLQAVSIIQNPPEPTAVTQPRNVLVIPGVNDFLPLSVAPEILLGLLIGLVVHEGGHGIFCRVEDIEIESMGLALFAILPIGAFVEPNEENRREADRGGQSRMFAAGVTNNFAVTILVFMLLFGPIMGSVTVASGAAVGGVFDGSAAGDAGIERGDRIVAVNGTDVENNADLQAELAAIDSRSVEVTVENGDEQRQTTIQRSLLVTAITQTSPFAAGDSEEESNEPAISTGENITAVNGTTVYTEKNLSQQLADRKVATLTVNGEQITGPIGALSTVQQDGPMSSADGLSAGDTLVITAIDGNRIVNSSDLSSTMDGYEAGQTVTVEAYTKTQSGDSYQRTTYEVTLDENNSGEAIVGILVAPGTSGIETSGFGTNLYPAETFRDLMAGQFMTAFGGGGGGGDGPLTTFLLGVAGTLLLPFASLSMPVGYNFAGFVAWNTNFYAIQGPLSGLGGGLFILANALFWTGWINLNLGFFNCIPAFPLDGGHILRMGSEAIVSRLPTSQGRQVTTMITTTVGLTMLASLLLMIFGPQLLA
;
A
#
# COMPACT_ATOMS: atom_id res chain seq x y z
N MET A 1 26.20 -9.09 -16.39
CA MET A 1 25.06 -9.50 -17.24
C MET A 1 23.83 -9.45 -16.37
N ASP A 2 22.82 -8.67 -16.75
CA ASP A 2 21.62 -8.48 -15.94
C ASP A 2 20.84 -9.77 -15.75
N THR A 3 20.23 -9.94 -14.58
CA THR A 3 19.35 -11.07 -14.23
C THR A 3 18.27 -11.30 -15.29
N ILE A 4 17.76 -10.21 -15.90
CA ILE A 4 16.79 -10.26 -16.99
C ILE A 4 17.31 -11.03 -18.20
N VAL A 5 18.59 -10.87 -18.56
CA VAL A 5 19.20 -11.59 -19.68
C VAL A 5 19.20 -13.09 -19.41
N TRP A 6 19.53 -13.50 -18.18
CA TRP A 6 19.48 -14.90 -17.78
C TRP A 6 18.06 -15.48 -17.77
N VAL A 7 17.07 -14.71 -17.33
CA VAL A 7 15.65 -15.10 -17.39
C VAL A 7 15.21 -15.30 -18.83
N VAL A 8 15.53 -14.36 -19.73
CA VAL A 8 15.20 -14.46 -21.15
C VAL A 8 15.89 -15.66 -21.78
N ILE A 9 17.19 -15.86 -21.55
CA ILE A 9 17.93 -17.04 -22.04
C ILE A 9 17.27 -18.32 -21.53
N GLY A 10 16.90 -18.38 -20.25
CA GLY A 10 16.24 -19.52 -19.63
C GLY A 10 14.90 -19.83 -20.28
N ILE A 11 14.05 -18.82 -20.48
CA ILE A 11 12.74 -18.96 -21.15
C ILE A 11 12.91 -19.40 -22.60
N THR A 12 13.86 -18.81 -23.32
CA THR A 12 14.16 -19.18 -24.71
C THR A 12 14.67 -20.61 -24.80
N ALA A 13 15.60 -21.03 -23.94
CA ALA A 13 16.10 -22.39 -23.88
C ALA A 13 15.00 -23.40 -23.53
N TYR A 14 14.16 -23.08 -22.55
CA TYR A 14 12.95 -23.84 -22.21
C TYR A 14 12.04 -24.02 -23.42
N TRP A 15 11.77 -22.93 -24.15
CA TRP A 15 10.90 -22.96 -25.32
C TRP A 15 11.49 -23.81 -26.45
N PHE A 16 12.79 -23.70 -26.74
CA PHE A 16 13.45 -24.55 -27.71
C PHE A 16 13.46 -26.03 -27.30
N ALA A 17 13.66 -26.32 -26.02
CA ALA A 17 13.57 -27.69 -25.50
C ALA A 17 12.17 -28.27 -25.70
N LEU A 18 11.12 -27.49 -25.44
CA LEU A 18 9.74 -27.88 -25.70
C LEU A 18 9.47 -28.14 -27.19
N LEU A 19 9.93 -27.25 -28.07
CA LEU A 19 9.80 -27.44 -29.52
C LEU A 19 10.50 -28.72 -29.97
N GLY A 20 11.68 -29.02 -29.41
CA GLY A 20 12.39 -30.28 -29.64
C GLY A 20 11.59 -31.50 -29.17
N LEU A 21 11.01 -31.47 -27.97
CA LEU A 21 10.16 -32.56 -27.46
C LEU A 21 8.91 -32.77 -28.33
N ARG A 22 8.30 -31.68 -28.81
CA ARG A 22 7.15 -31.75 -29.72
C ARG A 22 7.52 -32.34 -31.07
N ALA A 23 8.62 -31.88 -31.66
CA ALA A 23 9.10 -32.36 -32.95
C ALA A 23 9.44 -33.86 -32.93
N ASN A 24 9.91 -34.36 -31.78
CA ASN A 24 10.22 -35.77 -31.56
C ASN A 24 9.01 -36.61 -31.10
N GLY A 25 7.80 -36.04 -31.02
CA GLY A 25 6.60 -36.76 -30.58
C GLY A 25 6.65 -37.25 -29.13
N MET A 26 7.53 -36.67 -28.30
CA MET A 26 7.74 -37.08 -26.91
C MET A 26 6.74 -36.42 -25.94
N LEU A 27 5.96 -35.44 -26.40
CA LEU A 27 4.93 -34.81 -25.57
C LEU A 27 3.69 -35.71 -25.47
N PRO A 28 3.23 -36.03 -24.24
CA PRO A 28 1.99 -36.77 -24.04
C PRO A 28 0.78 -36.07 -24.65
N SER A 29 -0.24 -36.84 -25.02
CA SER A 29 -1.46 -36.32 -25.67
C SER A 29 -2.29 -35.33 -24.83
N TYR A 30 -2.06 -35.29 -23.51
CA TYR A 30 -2.70 -34.33 -22.61
C TYR A 30 -1.96 -32.98 -22.53
N ILE A 31 -0.77 -32.85 -23.15
CA ILE A 31 0.00 -31.61 -23.18
C ILE A 31 -0.16 -30.96 -24.55
N GLY A 32 -0.89 -29.85 -24.60
CA GLY A 32 -0.92 -28.93 -25.72
C GLY A 32 0.16 -27.87 -25.62
N MET A 33 0.47 -27.22 -26.74
CA MET A 33 1.45 -26.14 -26.80
C MET A 33 1.02 -25.08 -27.81
N GLN A 34 0.97 -23.82 -27.35
CA GLN A 34 0.72 -22.64 -28.16
C GLN A 34 1.83 -21.62 -27.90
N GLY A 35 2.83 -21.59 -28.78
CA GLY A 35 4.05 -20.81 -28.54
C GLY A 35 4.79 -21.30 -27.27
N PRO A 36 5.19 -20.40 -26.35
CA PRO A 36 5.85 -20.77 -25.10
C PRO A 36 4.88 -21.27 -24.00
N ILE A 37 3.56 -21.27 -24.27
CA ILE A 37 2.53 -21.66 -23.31
C ILE A 37 2.24 -23.16 -23.45
N LEU A 38 2.25 -23.87 -22.32
CA LEU A 38 1.81 -25.26 -22.21
C LEU A 38 0.37 -25.32 -21.71
N THR A 39 -0.46 -26.15 -22.32
CA THR A 39 -1.83 -26.42 -21.88
C THR A 39 -1.97 -27.87 -21.43
N LEU A 40 -2.26 -28.07 -20.16
CA LEU A 40 -2.46 -29.38 -19.56
C LEU A 40 -3.95 -29.71 -19.56
N HIS A 41 -4.38 -30.62 -20.43
CA HIS A 41 -5.77 -31.03 -20.57
C HIS A 41 -6.07 -32.25 -19.68
N THR A 42 -7.24 -32.25 -19.04
CA THR A 42 -7.71 -33.39 -18.26
C THR A 42 -9.20 -33.60 -18.42
N GLN A 43 -9.60 -34.86 -18.41
CA GLN A 43 -11.01 -35.28 -18.41
C GLN A 43 -11.44 -35.78 -17.03
N LYS A 44 -10.48 -35.95 -16.10
CA LYS A 44 -10.72 -36.60 -14.80
C LYS A 44 -11.56 -35.74 -13.85
N GLY A 45 -11.53 -34.41 -14.00
CA GLY A 45 -12.29 -33.47 -13.18
C GLY A 45 -13.81 -33.54 -13.40
N LYS A 46 -14.27 -34.06 -14.55
CA LYS A 46 -15.71 -34.14 -14.89
C LYS A 46 -16.54 -34.88 -13.84
N LYS A 47 -16.05 -36.02 -13.33
CA LYS A 47 -16.74 -36.81 -12.30
C LYS A 47 -16.90 -36.06 -10.98
N LEU A 48 -15.90 -35.23 -10.63
CA LEU A 48 -15.96 -34.39 -9.44
C LEU A 48 -17.01 -33.29 -9.63
N LEU A 49 -17.00 -32.62 -10.79
CA LEU A 49 -18.03 -31.63 -11.13
C LEU A 49 -19.44 -32.22 -11.11
N ASP A 50 -19.64 -33.44 -11.63
CA ASP A 50 -20.92 -34.15 -11.59
C ASP A 50 -21.38 -34.45 -10.16
N LYS A 51 -20.46 -34.67 -9.24
CA LYS A 51 -20.78 -34.87 -7.82
C LYS A 51 -21.13 -33.55 -7.15
N LEU A 52 -20.35 -32.49 -7.41
CA LEU A 52 -20.53 -31.18 -6.81
C LEU A 52 -21.77 -30.45 -7.33
N SER A 53 -22.16 -30.65 -8.59
CA SER A 53 -23.31 -29.98 -9.24
C SER A 53 -24.67 -30.59 -8.89
N ARG A 54 -24.72 -31.75 -8.22
CA ARG A 54 -25.96 -32.46 -7.83
C ARG A 54 -27.03 -31.58 -7.17
N PRO A 55 -26.72 -30.69 -6.20
CA PRO A 55 -27.72 -29.81 -5.61
C PRO A 55 -28.04 -28.64 -6.55
N LYS A 56 -28.63 -28.93 -7.73
CA LYS A 56 -28.90 -27.94 -8.79
C LYS A 56 -29.68 -26.72 -8.28
N ARG A 57 -30.62 -26.90 -7.34
CA ARG A 57 -31.40 -25.79 -6.76
C ARG A 57 -30.54 -24.80 -5.98
N PHE A 58 -29.60 -25.30 -5.19
CA PHE A 58 -28.66 -24.47 -4.44
C PHE A 58 -27.78 -23.68 -5.41
N TRP A 59 -27.18 -24.36 -6.40
CA TRP A 59 -26.32 -23.69 -7.37
C TRP A 59 -27.04 -22.65 -8.21
N ARG A 60 -28.30 -22.89 -8.63
CA ARG A 60 -29.09 -21.87 -9.32
C ARG A 60 -29.35 -20.64 -8.44
N ALA A 61 -29.65 -20.84 -7.16
CA ALA A 61 -29.81 -19.73 -6.22
C ALA A 61 -28.50 -18.96 -6.02
N TRP A 62 -27.40 -19.69 -5.83
CA TRP A 62 -26.04 -19.13 -5.73
C TRP A 62 -25.65 -18.32 -6.97
N GLY A 63 -25.92 -18.84 -8.17
CA GLY A 63 -25.60 -18.16 -9.43
C GLY A 63 -26.46 -16.92 -9.66
N ASN A 64 -27.74 -16.94 -9.26
CA ASN A 64 -28.58 -15.73 -9.34
C ASN A 64 -28.11 -14.65 -8.37
N PHE A 65 -27.75 -15.03 -7.14
CA PHE A 65 -27.16 -14.13 -6.16
C PHE A 65 -25.84 -13.52 -6.68
N GLY A 66 -24.96 -14.39 -7.17
CA GLY A 66 -23.69 -14.04 -7.78
C GLY A 66 -23.80 -13.11 -8.99
N LEU A 67 -24.75 -13.38 -9.88
CA LEU A 67 -25.05 -12.51 -11.03
C LEU A 67 -25.46 -11.11 -10.58
N GLY A 68 -26.27 -10.99 -9.51
CA GLY A 68 -26.62 -9.70 -8.93
C GLY A 68 -25.40 -8.93 -8.43
N ILE A 69 -24.51 -9.59 -7.68
CA ILE A 69 -23.25 -9.00 -7.21
C ILE A 69 -22.37 -8.57 -8.39
N ALA A 70 -22.17 -9.46 -9.36
CA ALA A 70 -21.33 -9.20 -10.52
C ALA A 70 -21.82 -7.97 -11.31
N LEU A 71 -23.13 -7.78 -11.46
CA LEU A 71 -23.71 -6.60 -12.10
C LEU A 71 -23.46 -5.31 -11.29
N VAL A 72 -23.63 -5.35 -9.96
CA VAL A 72 -23.37 -4.19 -9.09
C VAL A 72 -21.89 -3.80 -9.16
N VAL A 73 -20.99 -4.77 -9.03
CA VAL A 73 -19.54 -4.56 -9.10
C VAL A 73 -19.12 -4.06 -10.49
N MET A 74 -19.67 -4.63 -11.55
CA MET A 74 -19.41 -4.19 -12.93
C MET A 74 -19.82 -2.74 -13.17
N ILE A 75 -21.02 -2.35 -12.73
CA ILE A 75 -21.49 -0.96 -12.88
C ILE A 75 -20.64 -0.02 -12.01
N GLY A 76 -20.36 -0.41 -10.77
CA GLY A 76 -19.52 0.37 -9.86
C GLY A 76 -18.10 0.58 -10.39
N THR A 77 -17.45 -0.48 -10.88
CA THR A 77 -16.10 -0.41 -11.47
C THR A 77 -16.08 0.42 -12.74
N PHE A 78 -17.11 0.32 -13.59
CA PHE A 78 -17.26 1.18 -14.76
C PHE A 78 -17.33 2.66 -14.37
N LEU A 79 -18.22 3.01 -13.44
CA LEU A 79 -18.38 4.39 -13.00
C LEU A 79 -17.12 4.92 -12.32
N LEU A 80 -16.50 4.13 -11.44
CA LEU A 80 -15.28 4.50 -10.75
C LEU A 80 -14.15 4.81 -11.74
N LEU A 81 -13.91 3.93 -12.71
CA LEU A 81 -12.82 4.13 -13.68
C LEU A 81 -13.09 5.31 -14.63
N VAL A 82 -14.34 5.55 -15.01
CA VAL A 82 -14.70 6.74 -15.80
C VAL A 82 -14.51 8.02 -14.99
N LEU A 83 -14.94 8.05 -13.72
CA LEU A 83 -14.77 9.20 -12.84
C LEU A 83 -13.29 9.48 -12.56
N GLN A 84 -12.49 8.44 -12.32
CA GLN A 84 -11.04 8.57 -12.16
C GLN A 84 -10.37 9.08 -13.44
N ALA A 85 -10.77 8.57 -14.61
CA ALA A 85 -10.28 9.06 -15.88
C ALA A 85 -10.58 10.55 -16.09
N VAL A 86 -11.80 11.00 -15.79
CA VAL A 86 -12.16 12.42 -15.85
C VAL A 86 -11.33 13.25 -14.86
N SER A 87 -11.15 12.75 -13.63
CA SER A 87 -10.34 13.40 -12.60
C SER A 87 -8.89 13.59 -13.06
N ILE A 88 -8.27 12.58 -13.67
CA ILE A 88 -6.89 12.64 -14.17
C ILE A 88 -6.74 13.66 -15.31
N ILE A 89 -7.75 13.80 -16.18
CA ILE A 89 -7.72 14.84 -17.23
C ILE A 89 -7.82 16.24 -16.62
N GLN A 90 -8.68 16.41 -15.62
CA GLN A 90 -8.94 17.72 -15.02
C GLN A 90 -7.82 18.17 -14.08
N ASN A 91 -7.26 17.23 -13.32
CA ASN A 91 -6.20 17.44 -12.35
C ASN A 91 -5.18 16.30 -12.49
N PRO A 92 -4.24 16.40 -13.45
CA PRO A 92 -3.20 15.40 -13.64
C PRO A 92 -2.39 15.22 -12.34
N PRO A 93 -2.36 14.02 -11.75
CA PRO A 93 -1.54 13.78 -10.58
C PRO A 93 -0.08 13.61 -11.01
N GLU A 94 0.84 14.00 -10.12
CA GLU A 94 2.27 13.75 -10.31
C GLU A 94 2.58 12.26 -10.46
N PRO A 95 3.55 11.87 -11.32
CA PRO A 95 4.01 10.50 -11.41
C PRO A 95 4.51 9.97 -10.06
N THR A 96 3.95 8.85 -9.61
CA THR A 96 4.36 8.17 -8.37
C THR A 96 5.12 6.89 -8.67
N ALA A 97 5.78 6.31 -7.65
CA ALA A 97 6.42 5.01 -7.77
C ALA A 97 5.46 3.90 -8.27
N VAL A 98 4.16 4.02 -7.99
CA VAL A 98 3.12 3.05 -8.40
C VAL A 98 2.84 3.10 -9.90
N THR A 99 2.84 4.31 -10.49
CA THR A 99 2.52 4.49 -11.92
C THR A 99 3.71 4.15 -12.82
N GLN A 100 4.89 3.89 -12.25
CA GLN A 100 6.04 3.42 -13.00
C GLN A 100 5.77 2.04 -13.64
N PRO A 101 6.11 1.83 -14.93
CA PRO A 101 5.77 0.58 -15.63
C PRO A 101 6.25 -0.71 -14.95
N ARG A 102 7.39 -0.66 -14.23
CA ARG A 102 7.91 -1.81 -13.46
C ARG A 102 7.04 -2.20 -12.27
N ASN A 103 6.31 -1.25 -11.71
CA ASN A 103 5.52 -1.40 -10.48
C ASN A 103 4.02 -1.63 -10.76
N VAL A 104 3.57 -1.35 -11.99
CA VAL A 104 2.21 -1.68 -12.45
C VAL A 104 1.97 -3.20 -12.44
N LEU A 105 3.00 -3.98 -12.80
CA LEU A 105 2.92 -5.44 -12.74
C LEU A 105 3.33 -5.93 -11.35
N VAL A 106 2.43 -6.67 -10.72
CA VAL A 106 2.61 -7.26 -9.39
C VAL A 106 3.46 -8.53 -9.51
N ILE A 107 4.74 -8.38 -9.86
CA ILE A 107 5.70 -9.47 -10.02
C ILE A 107 6.72 -9.42 -8.86
N PRO A 108 6.71 -10.41 -7.95
CA PRO A 108 7.66 -10.47 -6.85
C PRO A 108 9.11 -10.44 -7.31
N GLY A 109 9.93 -9.60 -6.67
CA GLY A 109 11.36 -9.43 -6.99
C GLY A 109 11.66 -8.54 -8.22
N VAL A 110 10.65 -8.15 -9.00
CA VAL A 110 10.78 -7.15 -10.09
C VAL A 110 10.19 -5.81 -9.66
N ASN A 111 9.09 -5.86 -8.91
CA ASN A 111 8.42 -4.72 -8.32
C ASN A 111 9.07 -4.36 -6.96
N ASP A 112 9.18 -3.07 -6.67
CA ASP A 112 9.87 -2.53 -5.49
C ASP A 112 9.17 -2.88 -4.15
N PHE A 113 7.91 -3.32 -4.19
CA PHE A 113 7.06 -3.55 -3.03
C PHE A 113 7.01 -5.02 -2.57
N LEU A 114 7.33 -5.96 -3.47
CA LEU A 114 7.14 -7.39 -3.22
C LEU A 114 8.46 -8.17 -3.19
N PRO A 115 8.86 -8.73 -2.04
CA PRO A 115 10.05 -9.56 -1.96
C PRO A 115 9.84 -10.89 -2.71
N LEU A 116 10.91 -11.43 -3.30
CA LEU A 116 10.83 -12.72 -4.01
C LEU A 116 10.41 -13.88 -3.09
N SER A 117 10.67 -13.77 -1.78
CA SER A 117 10.34 -14.80 -0.79
C SER A 117 8.85 -15.12 -0.68
N VAL A 118 7.95 -14.22 -1.09
CA VAL A 118 6.48 -14.44 -1.03
C VAL A 118 5.90 -14.98 -2.34
N ALA A 119 6.75 -15.19 -3.36
CA ALA A 119 6.30 -15.73 -4.64
C ALA A 119 5.57 -17.08 -4.53
N PRO A 120 6.00 -18.06 -3.70
CA PRO A 120 5.30 -19.34 -3.58
C PRO A 120 3.84 -19.19 -3.14
N GLU A 121 3.55 -18.33 -2.18
CA GLU A 121 2.22 -18.09 -1.65
C GLU A 121 1.34 -17.32 -2.65
N ILE A 122 1.91 -16.38 -3.41
CA ILE A 122 1.23 -15.71 -4.52
C ILE A 122 0.85 -16.72 -5.61
N LEU A 123 1.78 -17.60 -6.00
CA LEU A 123 1.52 -18.64 -6.99
C LEU A 123 0.46 -19.64 -6.51
N LEU A 124 0.47 -19.98 -5.23
CA LEU A 124 -0.58 -20.79 -4.61
C LEU A 124 -1.94 -20.08 -4.68
N GLY A 125 -2.00 -18.81 -4.30
CA GLY A 125 -3.22 -18.00 -4.36
C GLY A 125 -3.76 -17.87 -5.79
N LEU A 126 -2.87 -17.67 -6.77
CA LEU A 126 -3.20 -17.63 -8.19
C LEU A 126 -3.73 -18.98 -8.69
N LEU A 127 -3.04 -20.08 -8.38
CA LEU A 127 -3.49 -21.42 -8.74
C LEU A 127 -4.87 -21.72 -8.16
N ILE A 128 -5.08 -21.44 -6.87
CA ILE A 128 -6.39 -21.62 -6.21
C ILE A 128 -7.43 -20.75 -6.90
N GLY A 129 -7.13 -19.46 -7.13
CA GLY A 129 -8.04 -18.52 -7.76
C GLY A 129 -8.49 -18.95 -9.15
N LEU A 130 -7.55 -19.37 -10.00
CA LEU A 130 -7.83 -19.87 -11.35
C LEU A 130 -8.67 -21.15 -11.32
N VAL A 131 -8.30 -22.13 -10.48
CA VAL A 131 -9.04 -23.39 -10.37
C VAL A 131 -10.46 -23.18 -9.84
N VAL A 132 -10.64 -22.29 -8.86
CA VAL A 132 -11.95 -21.96 -8.28
C VAL A 132 -12.82 -21.22 -9.29
N HIS A 133 -12.23 -20.29 -10.03
CA HIS A 133 -12.89 -19.50 -11.07
C HIS A 133 -13.45 -20.41 -12.17
N GLU A 134 -12.56 -21.15 -12.82
CA GLU A 134 -12.90 -22.06 -13.92
C GLU A 134 -13.74 -23.25 -13.44
N GLY A 135 -13.45 -23.76 -12.25
CA GLY A 135 -14.29 -24.75 -11.57
C GLY A 135 -15.72 -24.24 -11.37
N GLY A 136 -15.92 -22.94 -11.14
CA GLY A 136 -17.22 -22.30 -11.10
C GLY A 136 -17.96 -22.41 -12.42
N HIS A 137 -17.33 -22.01 -13.53
CA HIS A 137 -17.91 -22.22 -14.87
C HIS A 137 -18.25 -23.69 -15.11
N GLY A 138 -17.35 -24.61 -14.75
CA GLY A 138 -17.56 -26.05 -14.90
C GLY A 138 -18.74 -26.59 -14.08
N ILE A 139 -18.92 -26.15 -12.84
CA ILE A 139 -20.07 -26.52 -12.02
C ILE A 139 -21.36 -26.04 -12.70
N PHE A 140 -21.39 -24.79 -13.16
CA PHE A 140 -22.59 -24.22 -13.76
C PHE A 140 -22.90 -24.77 -15.15
N CYS A 141 -21.89 -25.17 -15.92
CA CYS A 141 -22.10 -25.96 -17.13
C CYS A 141 -22.92 -27.22 -16.80
N ARG A 142 -22.55 -27.97 -15.76
CA ARG A 142 -23.30 -29.18 -15.35
C ARG A 142 -24.68 -28.88 -14.74
N VAL A 143 -24.84 -27.76 -14.05
CA VAL A 143 -26.13 -27.36 -13.45
C VAL A 143 -27.14 -27.00 -14.54
N GLU A 144 -26.67 -26.35 -15.62
CA GLU A 144 -27.48 -25.90 -16.75
C GLU A 144 -27.42 -26.82 -17.96
N ASP A 145 -26.94 -28.05 -17.75
CA ASP A 145 -26.92 -29.13 -18.75
C ASP A 145 -26.10 -28.79 -20.03
N ILE A 146 -25.07 -27.95 -19.87
CA ILE A 146 -24.04 -27.66 -20.87
C ILE A 146 -22.90 -28.66 -20.71
N GLU A 147 -22.61 -29.43 -21.77
CA GLU A 147 -21.50 -30.36 -21.76
C GLU A 147 -20.15 -29.63 -21.76
N ILE A 148 -19.15 -30.23 -21.10
CA ILE A 148 -17.78 -29.73 -21.08
C ILE A 148 -16.97 -30.60 -22.04
N GLU A 149 -16.29 -30.00 -23.01
CA GLU A 149 -15.42 -30.73 -23.94
C GLU A 149 -14.11 -31.10 -23.25
N SER A 150 -13.41 -30.10 -22.73
CA SER A 150 -12.13 -30.26 -22.05
C SER A 150 -11.99 -29.27 -20.88
N MET A 151 -11.03 -29.52 -20.00
CA MET A 151 -10.66 -28.59 -18.92
C MET A 151 -9.17 -28.75 -18.62
N GLY A 152 -8.54 -27.72 -18.07
CA GLY A 152 -7.09 -27.76 -17.90
C GLY A 152 -6.46 -26.55 -17.24
N LEU A 153 -5.13 -26.54 -17.27
CA LEU A 153 -4.27 -25.43 -16.83
C LEU A 153 -3.40 -24.94 -17.98
N ALA A 154 -3.24 -23.63 -18.09
CA ALA A 154 -2.28 -22.98 -18.98
C ALA A 154 -1.08 -22.50 -18.15
N LEU A 155 0.12 -22.93 -18.55
CA LEU A 155 1.37 -22.62 -17.87
C LEU A 155 2.30 -21.85 -18.81
N PHE A 156 2.87 -20.76 -18.33
CA PHE A 156 4.06 -20.13 -18.92
C PHE A 156 5.29 -20.58 -18.14
N ALA A 157 6.10 -21.44 -18.75
CA ALA A 157 7.11 -22.19 -18.02
C ALA A 157 6.50 -22.94 -16.82
N ILE A 158 6.83 -22.52 -15.60
CA ILE A 158 6.30 -23.07 -14.35
C ILE A 158 5.13 -22.24 -13.77
N LEU A 159 4.87 -21.06 -14.32
CA LEU A 159 3.89 -20.11 -13.80
C LEU A 159 2.50 -20.47 -14.33
N PRO A 160 1.50 -20.72 -13.46
CA PRO A 160 0.13 -20.86 -13.90
C PRO A 160 -0.40 -19.50 -14.36
N ILE A 161 -0.60 -19.35 -15.67
CA ILE A 161 -1.11 -18.11 -16.26
C ILE A 161 -2.62 -18.17 -16.52
N GLY A 162 -3.20 -19.37 -16.45
CA GLY A 162 -4.63 -19.57 -16.65
C GLY A 162 -5.07 -20.97 -16.25
N ALA A 163 -6.36 -21.11 -16.00
CA ALA A 163 -7.06 -22.38 -16.07
C ALA A 163 -8.12 -22.24 -17.17
N PHE A 164 -8.73 -23.34 -17.60
CA PHE A 164 -9.84 -23.27 -18.54
C PHE A 164 -10.83 -24.41 -18.34
N VAL A 165 -12.11 -24.11 -18.56
CA VAL A 165 -13.16 -25.08 -18.84
C VAL A 165 -13.79 -24.72 -20.18
N GLU A 166 -13.73 -25.66 -21.13
CA GLU A 166 -14.31 -25.46 -22.47
C GLU A 166 -15.73 -26.02 -22.51
N PRO A 167 -16.77 -25.17 -22.50
CA PRO A 167 -18.13 -25.62 -22.75
C PRO A 167 -18.31 -25.97 -24.23
N ASN A 168 -19.11 -26.99 -24.51
CA ASN A 168 -19.53 -27.30 -25.86
C ASN A 168 -20.41 -26.16 -26.42
N GLU A 169 -19.98 -25.59 -27.55
CA GLU A 169 -20.58 -24.38 -28.12
C GLU A 169 -22.02 -24.59 -28.63
N GLU A 170 -22.36 -25.80 -29.09
CA GLU A 170 -23.71 -26.13 -29.57
C GLU A 170 -24.70 -26.16 -28.39
N ASN A 171 -24.40 -26.98 -27.37
CA ASN A 171 -25.20 -27.08 -26.15
C ASN A 171 -25.31 -25.73 -25.42
N ARG A 172 -24.24 -24.94 -25.43
CA ARG A 172 -24.24 -23.60 -24.82
C ARG A 172 -25.20 -22.64 -25.54
N ARG A 173 -25.30 -22.69 -26.87
CA ARG A 173 -26.24 -21.86 -27.64
C ARG A 173 -27.69 -22.24 -27.40
N GLU A 174 -27.95 -23.52 -27.12
CA GLU A 174 -29.27 -24.04 -26.79
C GLU A 174 -29.71 -23.68 -25.36
N ALA A 175 -28.76 -23.50 -24.43
CA ALA A 175 -29.04 -23.13 -23.05
C ALA A 175 -29.73 -21.75 -22.94
N ASP A 176 -30.65 -21.64 -21.98
CA ASP A 176 -31.37 -20.38 -21.75
C ASP A 176 -30.43 -19.26 -21.31
N ARG A 177 -30.81 -18.01 -21.62
CA ARG A 177 -29.99 -16.81 -21.35
C ARG A 177 -29.69 -16.60 -19.87
N GLY A 178 -30.59 -17.08 -18.99
CA GLY A 178 -30.38 -17.04 -17.55
C GLY A 178 -29.33 -18.06 -17.10
N GLY A 179 -29.38 -19.28 -17.66
CA GLY A 179 -28.37 -20.31 -17.47
C GLY A 179 -26.98 -19.85 -17.91
N GLN A 180 -26.87 -19.24 -19.10
CA GLN A 180 -25.63 -18.66 -19.59
C GLN A 180 -25.12 -17.52 -18.69
N SER A 181 -26.01 -16.58 -18.31
CA SER A 181 -25.65 -15.47 -17.39
C SER A 181 -25.12 -15.97 -16.04
N ARG A 182 -25.74 -17.01 -15.46
CA ARG A 182 -25.27 -17.62 -14.22
C ARG A 182 -23.92 -18.31 -14.41
N MET A 183 -23.71 -19.01 -15.52
CA MET A 183 -22.44 -19.65 -15.83
C MET A 183 -21.31 -18.62 -15.90
N PHE A 184 -21.49 -17.50 -16.59
CA PHE A 184 -20.49 -16.44 -16.65
C PHE A 184 -20.24 -15.74 -15.31
N ALA A 185 -21.28 -15.53 -14.50
CA ALA A 185 -21.10 -14.96 -13.17
C ALA A 185 -20.46 -15.94 -12.17
N ALA A 186 -20.46 -17.25 -12.46
CA ALA A 186 -20.05 -18.29 -11.51
C ALA A 186 -18.59 -18.19 -11.08
N GLY A 187 -17.68 -17.90 -12.02
CA GLY A 187 -16.26 -17.76 -11.73
C GLY A 187 -16.02 -16.65 -10.70
N VAL A 188 -16.45 -15.44 -11.04
CA VAL A 188 -16.43 -14.25 -10.15
C VAL A 188 -17.03 -14.55 -8.77
N THR A 189 -18.22 -15.15 -8.74
CA THR A 189 -18.94 -15.41 -7.48
C THR A 189 -18.16 -16.35 -6.57
N ASN A 190 -17.55 -17.39 -7.15
CA ASN A 190 -16.75 -18.35 -6.40
C ASN A 190 -15.45 -17.73 -5.87
N ASN A 191 -14.81 -16.85 -6.64
CA ASN A 191 -13.64 -16.12 -6.15
C ASN A 191 -13.99 -15.25 -4.93
N PHE A 192 -15.08 -14.47 -4.99
CA PHE A 192 -15.52 -13.70 -3.82
C PHE A 192 -15.89 -14.58 -2.63
N ALA A 193 -16.51 -15.75 -2.84
CA ALA A 193 -16.77 -16.70 -1.77
C ALA A 193 -15.47 -17.20 -1.09
N VAL A 194 -14.46 -17.55 -1.89
CA VAL A 194 -13.15 -17.96 -1.36
C VAL A 194 -12.50 -16.81 -0.60
N THR A 195 -12.51 -15.60 -1.15
CA THR A 195 -12.01 -14.39 -0.47
C THR A 195 -12.66 -14.20 0.90
N ILE A 196 -13.99 -14.28 1.00
CA ILE A 196 -14.70 -14.14 2.27
C ILE A 196 -14.24 -15.21 3.26
N LEU A 197 -14.18 -16.46 2.82
CA LEU A 197 -13.77 -17.58 3.67
C LEU A 197 -12.34 -17.43 4.18
N VAL A 198 -11.38 -17.14 3.30
CA VAL A 198 -9.96 -17.05 3.69
C VAL A 198 -9.69 -15.84 4.56
N PHE A 199 -10.34 -14.70 4.33
CA PHE A 199 -10.21 -13.54 5.23
C PHE A 199 -10.93 -13.74 6.56
N MET A 200 -12.05 -14.45 6.62
CA MET A 200 -12.64 -14.84 7.91
C MET A 200 -11.69 -15.73 8.72
N LEU A 201 -11.01 -16.67 8.07
CA LEU A 201 -9.99 -17.51 8.73
C LEU A 201 -8.76 -16.70 9.14
N LEU A 202 -8.28 -15.80 8.26
CA LEU A 202 -7.13 -14.94 8.52
C LEU A 202 -7.40 -14.03 9.73
N PHE A 203 -8.46 -13.23 9.66
CA PHE A 203 -8.79 -12.21 10.66
C PHE A 203 -9.17 -12.83 12.01
N GLY A 204 -9.86 -13.97 11.99
CA GLY A 204 -10.30 -14.66 13.19
C GLY A 204 -9.20 -15.52 13.82
N PRO A 205 -9.24 -16.85 13.63
CA PRO A 205 -8.38 -17.77 14.38
C PRO A 205 -6.87 -17.59 14.13
N ILE A 206 -6.47 -17.20 12.92
CA ILE A 206 -5.05 -17.09 12.56
C ILE A 206 -4.43 -15.88 13.24
N MET A 207 -4.93 -14.67 12.98
CA MET A 207 -4.41 -13.45 13.60
C MET A 207 -4.79 -13.29 15.08
N GLY A 208 -5.84 -13.98 15.54
CA GLY A 208 -6.11 -14.14 16.97
C GLY A 208 -5.05 -14.97 17.72
N SER A 209 -4.20 -15.71 16.99
CA SER A 209 -3.08 -16.49 17.55
C SER A 209 -1.73 -15.80 17.36
N VAL A 210 -1.69 -14.60 16.79
CA VAL A 210 -0.47 -13.81 16.55
C VAL A 210 -0.50 -12.53 17.36
N THR A 211 0.51 -12.34 18.20
CA THR A 211 0.75 -11.11 18.97
C THR A 211 2.04 -10.45 18.50
N VAL A 212 2.25 -9.20 18.89
CA VAL A 212 3.56 -8.56 18.76
C VAL A 212 4.48 -9.12 19.84
N ALA A 213 5.74 -9.36 19.49
CA ALA A 213 6.77 -9.78 20.43
C ALA A 213 7.30 -8.58 21.21
N SER A 214 7.73 -8.80 22.45
CA SER A 214 8.31 -7.74 23.28
C SER A 214 9.58 -7.15 22.64
N GLY A 215 9.75 -5.84 22.79
CA GLY A 215 10.87 -5.07 22.25
C GLY A 215 10.46 -4.14 21.11
N ALA A 216 11.26 -3.11 20.88
CA ALA A 216 11.08 -2.22 19.76
C ALA A 216 11.56 -2.87 18.46
N ALA A 217 10.68 -2.97 17.46
CA ALA A 217 10.94 -3.65 16.20
C ALA A 217 11.75 -2.76 15.25
N VAL A 218 12.96 -3.18 14.86
CA VAL A 218 13.84 -2.43 13.97
C VAL A 218 13.55 -2.80 12.51
N GLY A 219 12.80 -1.95 11.81
CA GLY A 219 12.50 -2.14 10.39
C GLY A 219 13.66 -1.78 9.46
N GLY A 220 14.63 -1.03 9.97
CA GLY A 220 15.89 -0.70 9.31
C GLY A 220 16.68 0.32 10.12
N VAL A 221 17.85 0.68 9.61
CA VAL A 221 18.71 1.76 10.13
C VAL A 221 18.97 2.76 9.01
N PHE A 222 19.17 4.02 9.36
CA PHE A 222 19.60 5.02 8.37
C PHE A 222 21.08 4.82 8.03
N ASP A 223 21.46 5.09 6.78
CA ASP A 223 22.86 5.02 6.36
C ASP A 223 23.70 6.05 7.15
N GLY A 224 24.84 5.62 7.68
CA GLY A 224 25.72 6.47 8.51
C GLY A 224 25.18 6.76 9.92
N SER A 225 24.17 6.03 10.38
CA SER A 225 23.62 6.16 11.73
C SER A 225 24.45 5.47 12.82
N ALA A 226 24.32 5.99 14.04
CA ALA A 226 24.92 5.39 15.24
C ALA A 226 24.45 3.94 15.50
N ALA A 227 23.18 3.63 15.23
CA ALA A 227 22.65 2.27 15.31
C ALA A 227 23.28 1.34 14.27
N GLY A 228 23.41 1.78 13.02
CA GLY A 228 24.07 1.03 11.95
C GLY A 228 25.54 0.76 12.28
N ASP A 229 26.27 1.76 12.78
CA ASP A 229 27.67 1.62 13.20
C ASP A 229 27.86 0.63 14.36
N ALA A 230 26.86 0.49 15.23
CA ALA A 230 26.83 -0.49 16.32
C ALA A 230 26.39 -1.90 15.87
N GLY A 231 26.18 -2.08 14.56
CA GLY A 231 25.78 -3.33 13.93
C GLY A 231 24.33 -3.69 14.17
N ILE A 232 23.43 -2.74 14.45
CA ILE A 232 21.98 -3.01 14.45
C ILE A 232 21.50 -3.15 13.02
N GLU A 233 20.73 -4.20 12.77
CA GLU A 233 20.25 -4.54 11.44
C GLU A 233 18.73 -4.66 11.39
N ARG A 234 18.19 -4.68 10.17
CA ARG A 234 16.77 -4.91 9.92
C ARG A 234 16.37 -6.30 10.44
N GLY A 235 15.31 -6.35 11.25
CA GLY A 235 14.80 -7.58 11.86
C GLY A 235 15.20 -7.77 13.33
N ASP A 236 16.11 -6.93 13.82
CA ASP A 236 16.45 -6.85 15.23
C ASP A 236 15.29 -6.31 16.07
N ARG A 237 15.18 -6.77 17.31
CA ARG A 237 14.36 -6.16 18.36
C ARG A 237 15.25 -5.57 19.43
N ILE A 238 15.03 -4.32 19.81
CA ILE A 238 15.69 -3.72 20.98
C ILE A 238 14.84 -4.03 22.20
N VAL A 239 15.37 -4.88 23.09
CA VAL A 239 14.63 -5.41 24.25
C VAL A 239 15.04 -4.76 25.57
N ALA A 240 16.18 -4.07 25.62
CA ALA A 240 16.56 -3.26 26.76
C ALA A 240 17.49 -2.11 26.38
N VAL A 241 17.42 -1.00 27.13
CA VAL A 241 18.33 0.15 27.04
C VAL A 241 18.88 0.45 28.43
N ASN A 242 20.22 0.47 28.57
CA ASN A 242 20.93 0.66 29.86
C ASN A 242 20.42 -0.26 30.99
N GLY A 243 19.97 -1.47 30.65
CA GLY A 243 19.41 -2.43 31.59
C GLY A 243 17.93 -2.23 31.95
N THR A 244 17.27 -1.20 31.41
CA THR A 244 15.81 -1.04 31.49
C THR A 244 15.15 -1.81 30.34
N ASP A 245 14.18 -2.66 30.65
CA ASP A 245 13.44 -3.43 29.66
C ASP A 245 12.58 -2.51 28.76
N VAL A 246 12.50 -2.88 27.48
CA VAL A 246 11.70 -2.20 26.45
C VAL A 246 10.65 -3.17 25.96
N GLU A 247 9.36 -2.85 26.09
CA GLU A 247 8.29 -3.74 25.65
C GLU A 247 7.84 -3.43 24.21
N ASN A 248 7.96 -2.17 23.77
CA ASN A 248 7.46 -1.72 22.47
C ASN A 248 8.23 -0.49 21.93
N ASN A 249 7.82 0.01 20.76
CA ASN A 249 8.45 1.15 20.10
C ASN A 249 8.33 2.46 20.90
N ALA A 250 7.22 2.69 21.62
CA ALA A 250 7.00 3.89 22.41
C ALA A 250 7.90 3.89 23.66
N ASP A 251 8.07 2.74 24.30
CA ASP A 251 8.99 2.57 25.44
C ASP A 251 10.43 2.91 25.05
N LEU A 252 10.90 2.39 23.91
CA LEU A 252 12.24 2.71 23.42
C LEU A 252 12.42 4.22 23.22
N GLN A 253 11.46 4.89 22.60
CA GLN A 253 11.51 6.34 22.37
C GLN A 253 11.54 7.10 23.70
N ALA A 254 10.71 6.70 24.67
CA ALA A 254 10.67 7.30 26.00
C ALA A 254 12.01 7.13 26.75
N GLU A 255 12.56 5.91 26.76
CA GLU A 255 13.85 5.62 27.40
C GLU A 255 15.00 6.40 26.75
N LEU A 256 15.07 6.43 25.41
CA LEU A 256 16.10 7.19 24.69
C LEU A 256 15.98 8.71 24.90
N ALA A 257 14.77 9.23 25.08
CA ALA A 257 14.54 10.64 25.39
C ALA A 257 14.95 11.01 26.82
N ALA A 258 14.88 10.06 27.76
CA ALA A 258 15.31 10.26 29.14
C ALA A 258 16.85 10.29 29.28
N ILE A 259 17.58 9.62 28.39
CA ILE A 259 19.04 9.47 28.46
C ILE A 259 19.78 10.63 27.81
N ASP A 260 20.53 11.38 28.63
CA ASP A 260 21.38 12.49 28.18
C ASP A 260 22.78 12.04 27.72
N SER A 261 23.19 10.80 27.97
CA SER A 261 24.54 10.33 27.61
C SER A 261 24.66 10.05 26.11
N ARG A 262 25.85 10.35 25.55
CA ARG A 262 26.17 9.99 24.16
C ARG A 262 26.30 8.48 23.97
N SER A 263 26.90 7.80 24.95
CA SER A 263 27.05 6.35 24.94
C SER A 263 25.81 5.72 25.57
N VAL A 264 25.18 4.78 24.85
CA VAL A 264 24.01 4.03 25.31
C VAL A 264 24.26 2.55 25.09
N GLU A 265 24.06 1.74 26.13
CA GLU A 265 24.11 0.30 26.01
C GLU A 265 22.73 -0.24 25.65
N VAL A 266 22.65 -1.11 24.65
CA VAL A 266 21.40 -1.72 24.23
C VAL A 266 21.54 -3.23 24.16
N THR A 267 20.44 -3.91 24.51
CA THR A 267 20.31 -5.35 24.31
C THR A 267 19.40 -5.59 23.12
N VAL A 268 19.90 -6.36 22.17
CA VAL A 268 19.28 -6.62 20.88
C VAL A 268 19.04 -8.12 20.72
N GLU A 269 17.87 -8.47 20.22
CA GLU A 269 17.49 -9.84 19.91
C GLU A 269 17.15 -10.01 18.43
N ASN A 270 17.68 -11.06 17.82
CA ASN A 270 17.33 -11.51 16.48
C ASN A 270 17.05 -13.02 16.49
N GLY A 271 15.77 -13.38 16.50
CA GLY A 271 15.36 -14.77 16.73
C GLY A 271 15.77 -15.23 18.12
N ASP A 272 16.59 -16.27 18.19
CA ASP A 272 17.12 -16.84 19.44
C ASP A 272 18.47 -16.22 19.86
N GLU A 273 19.05 -15.36 19.03
CA GLU A 273 20.32 -14.70 19.32
C GLU A 273 20.10 -13.41 20.09
N GLN A 274 20.69 -13.32 21.27
CA GLN A 274 20.71 -12.11 22.09
C GLN A 274 22.13 -11.58 22.18
N ARG A 275 22.30 -10.27 21.96
CA ARG A 275 23.59 -9.59 22.05
C ARG A 275 23.44 -8.23 22.71
N GLN A 276 24.52 -7.79 23.33
CA GLN A 276 24.62 -6.45 23.89
C GLN A 276 25.60 -5.65 23.03
N THR A 277 25.26 -4.41 22.72
CA THR A 277 26.12 -3.49 21.98
C THR A 277 26.04 -2.09 22.56
N THR A 278 27.08 -1.30 22.33
CA THR A 278 27.15 0.09 22.78
C THR A 278 27.04 1.02 21.57
N ILE A 279 26.05 1.91 21.61
CA ILE A 279 25.78 2.90 20.58
C ILE A 279 26.39 4.23 21.00
N GLN A 280 27.16 4.83 20.09
CA GLN A 280 27.67 6.19 20.24
C GLN A 280 26.77 7.14 19.48
N ARG A 281 25.77 7.70 20.17
CA ARG A 281 24.77 8.58 19.57
C ARG A 281 25.42 9.72 18.79
N SER A 282 24.83 10.01 17.64
CA SER A 282 25.18 11.12 16.76
C SER A 282 23.88 11.65 16.16
N LEU A 283 23.76 12.97 16.07
CA LEU A 283 22.52 13.59 15.62
C LEU A 283 22.49 13.61 14.08
N LEU A 284 22.02 12.52 13.51
CA LEU A 284 21.91 12.32 12.06
C LEU A 284 20.70 13.07 11.51
N VAL A 285 20.85 13.73 10.37
CA VAL A 285 19.75 14.29 9.59
C VAL A 285 19.11 13.18 8.76
N THR A 286 17.88 12.80 9.11
CA THR A 286 17.16 11.70 8.47
C THR A 286 16.28 12.14 7.31
N ALA A 287 15.84 13.40 7.33
CA ALA A 287 15.17 14.05 6.22
C ALA A 287 15.34 15.58 6.32
N ILE A 288 15.30 16.25 5.16
CA ILE A 288 15.25 17.71 5.08
C ILE A 288 14.29 18.14 3.96
N THR A 289 13.39 19.07 4.28
CA THR A 289 12.49 19.70 3.31
C THR A 289 13.27 20.67 2.42
N GLN A 290 13.07 20.63 1.10
CA GLN A 290 13.80 21.49 0.16
C GLN A 290 13.62 23.00 0.42
N THR A 291 12.45 23.41 0.92
CA THR A 291 12.18 24.82 1.27
C THR A 291 12.77 25.24 2.62
N SER A 292 13.47 24.34 3.31
CA SER A 292 14.11 24.63 4.59
C SER A 292 15.13 25.77 4.44
N PRO A 293 15.24 26.69 5.43
CA PRO A 293 16.32 27.67 5.46
C PRO A 293 17.73 27.06 5.57
N PHE A 294 17.84 25.76 5.81
CA PHE A 294 19.11 25.04 5.90
C PHE A 294 19.35 24.11 4.70
N ALA A 295 18.41 23.99 3.76
CA ALA A 295 18.59 23.21 2.55
C ALA A 295 19.33 24.03 1.47
N ALA A 296 19.85 23.34 0.46
CA ALA A 296 20.42 24.00 -0.71
C ALA A 296 19.31 24.74 -1.47
N GLY A 297 19.56 25.99 -1.88
CA GLY A 297 18.58 26.76 -2.64
C GLY A 297 18.52 26.37 -4.12
N ASP A 298 17.44 26.80 -4.78
CA ASP A 298 17.09 26.40 -6.15
C ASP A 298 17.89 27.16 -7.23
N SER A 299 18.52 28.28 -6.86
CA SER A 299 19.30 29.12 -7.78
C SER A 299 20.78 28.70 -7.84
N GLU A 300 21.45 28.94 -8.98
CA GLU A 300 22.89 28.68 -9.10
C GLU A 300 23.73 29.43 -8.05
N GLU A 301 23.28 30.61 -7.60
CA GLU A 301 23.93 31.38 -6.54
C GLU A 301 23.71 30.76 -5.15
N GLU A 302 22.48 30.34 -4.81
CA GLU A 302 22.18 29.66 -3.53
C GLU A 302 22.75 28.23 -3.45
N SER A 303 22.94 27.55 -4.59
CA SER A 303 23.50 26.19 -4.62
C SER A 303 24.96 26.10 -4.16
N ASN A 304 25.66 27.24 -4.08
CA ASN A 304 27.04 27.33 -3.62
C ASN A 304 27.16 27.69 -2.13
N GLU A 305 26.05 28.00 -1.44
CA GLU A 305 26.03 28.23 0.01
C GLU A 305 26.11 26.90 0.77
N PRO A 306 26.76 26.86 1.94
CA PRO A 306 26.74 25.70 2.83
C PRO A 306 25.30 25.28 3.14
N ALA A 307 24.99 24.01 2.90
CA ALA A 307 23.65 23.45 3.06
C ALA A 307 23.70 22.11 3.80
N ILE A 308 22.62 21.78 4.48
CA ILE A 308 22.43 20.50 5.16
C ILE A 308 21.77 19.52 4.19
N SER A 309 22.30 18.30 4.14
CA SER A 309 21.75 17.19 3.39
C SER A 309 21.38 16.00 4.29
N THR A 310 20.45 15.17 3.82
CA THR A 310 20.14 13.89 4.46
C THR A 310 21.39 13.02 4.54
N GLY A 311 21.60 12.36 5.68
CA GLY A 311 22.76 11.51 5.96
C GLY A 311 23.93 12.24 6.63
N GLU A 312 23.84 13.55 6.83
CA GLU A 312 24.85 14.32 7.54
C GLU A 312 24.58 14.41 9.05
N ASN A 313 25.63 14.64 9.85
CA ASN A 313 25.50 14.76 11.30
C ASN A 313 25.59 16.23 11.75
N ILE A 314 24.59 16.68 12.51
CA ILE A 314 24.67 17.94 13.25
C ILE A 314 25.56 17.71 14.48
N THR A 315 26.72 18.35 14.50
CA THR A 315 27.73 18.15 15.55
C THR A 315 27.68 19.20 16.63
N ALA A 316 27.19 20.41 16.32
CA ALA A 316 27.03 21.49 17.28
C ALA A 316 25.91 22.47 16.89
N VAL A 317 25.37 23.14 17.90
CA VAL A 317 24.41 24.24 17.78
C VAL A 317 24.99 25.44 18.53
N ASN A 318 25.23 26.54 17.82
CA ASN A 318 25.88 27.74 18.34
C ASN A 318 27.20 27.42 19.07
N GLY A 319 28.01 26.51 18.50
CA GLY A 319 29.27 26.05 19.07
C GLY A 319 29.15 25.07 20.25
N THR A 320 27.94 24.75 20.71
CA THR A 320 27.70 23.73 21.74
C THR A 320 27.45 22.37 21.11
N THR A 321 28.23 21.35 21.48
CA THR A 321 28.10 20.01 20.92
C THR A 321 26.72 19.40 21.20
N VAL A 322 26.15 18.74 20.19
CA VAL A 322 24.89 18.01 20.29
C VAL A 322 25.03 16.61 19.72
N TYR A 323 24.29 15.65 20.29
CA TYR A 323 24.26 14.26 19.82
C TYR A 323 22.90 13.59 20.03
N THR A 324 21.94 14.30 20.62
CA THR A 324 20.54 13.86 20.80
C THR A 324 19.58 14.98 20.40
N GLU A 325 18.36 14.58 20.08
CA GLU A 325 17.21 15.43 19.78
C GLU A 325 16.86 16.32 20.97
N LYS A 326 17.03 15.81 22.20
CA LYS A 326 16.87 16.58 23.44
C LYS A 326 17.94 17.65 23.60
N ASN A 327 19.21 17.36 23.30
CA ASN A 327 20.25 18.40 23.33
C ASN A 327 20.00 19.45 22.25
N LEU A 328 19.57 19.03 21.06
CA LEU A 328 19.16 19.95 19.99
C LEU A 328 18.04 20.89 20.48
N SER A 329 16.93 20.34 20.97
CA SER A 329 15.78 21.13 21.42
C SER A 329 16.15 22.09 22.55
N GLN A 330 16.95 21.65 23.53
CA GLN A 330 17.46 22.50 24.61
C GLN A 330 18.31 23.68 24.10
N GLN A 331 19.18 23.45 23.10
CA GLN A 331 20.00 24.52 22.54
C GLN A 331 19.19 25.51 21.67
N LEU A 332 18.00 25.11 21.24
CA LEU A 332 17.13 25.88 20.35
C LEU A 332 15.95 26.55 21.07
N ALA A 333 15.63 26.13 22.30
CA ALA A 333 14.48 26.59 23.08
C ALA A 333 14.38 28.14 23.10
N ASP A 334 15.43 28.83 23.54
CA ASP A 334 15.36 30.30 23.71
C ASP A 334 15.81 31.09 22.47
N ARG A 335 15.91 30.46 21.30
CA ARG A 335 16.53 31.07 20.11
C ARG A 335 15.64 30.96 18.88
N LYS A 336 15.35 32.11 18.26
CA LYS A 336 14.61 32.21 17.00
C LYS A 336 15.50 32.02 15.76
N VAL A 337 16.81 32.13 15.93
CA VAL A 337 17.86 31.91 14.91
C VAL A 337 18.99 31.12 15.57
N ALA A 338 19.54 30.14 14.87
CA ALA A 338 20.69 29.37 15.35
C ALA A 338 21.66 29.04 14.22
N THR A 339 22.92 28.85 14.61
CA THR A 339 23.98 28.33 13.75
C THR A 339 24.15 26.83 14.01
N LEU A 340 23.85 26.01 13.00
CA LEU A 340 24.08 24.57 13.02
C LEU A 340 25.45 24.27 12.43
N THR A 341 26.20 23.36 13.06
CA THR A 341 27.50 22.89 12.55
C THR A 341 27.36 21.48 12.00
N VAL A 342 27.57 21.33 10.69
CA VAL A 342 27.44 20.07 9.95
C VAL A 342 28.71 19.86 9.13
N ASN A 343 29.35 18.70 9.26
CA ASN A 343 30.61 18.39 8.56
C ASN A 343 31.75 19.45 8.71
N GLY A 344 31.69 20.24 9.79
CA GLY A 344 32.64 21.34 10.05
C GLY A 344 32.25 22.69 9.44
N GLU A 345 31.21 22.74 8.62
CA GLU A 345 30.62 23.96 8.08
C GLU A 345 29.54 24.51 9.01
N GLN A 346 29.34 25.83 8.99
CA GLN A 346 28.38 26.52 9.86
C GLN A 346 27.29 27.18 9.02
N ILE A 347 26.04 26.82 9.29
CA ILE A 347 24.87 27.29 8.56
C ILE A 347 23.94 27.98 9.55
N THR A 348 23.57 29.23 9.29
CA THR A 348 22.74 30.03 10.20
C THR A 348 21.38 30.30 9.59
N GLY A 349 20.31 29.97 10.32
CA GLY A 349 18.96 30.13 9.83
C GLY A 349 17.92 30.25 10.96
N PRO A 350 16.69 30.67 10.62
CA PRO A 350 15.60 30.72 11.57
C PRO A 350 15.19 29.32 12.06
N ILE A 351 14.77 29.26 13.32
CA ILE A 351 14.43 28.02 14.02
C ILE A 351 12.97 28.06 14.43
N GLY A 352 12.17 27.16 13.87
CA GLY A 352 10.78 26.99 14.28
C GLY A 352 10.04 25.97 13.43
N ALA A 353 8.71 26.08 13.38
CA ALA A 353 7.90 25.22 12.53
C ALA A 353 7.93 25.73 11.08
N LEU A 354 8.61 25.01 10.19
CA LEU A 354 8.58 25.30 8.76
C LEU A 354 7.18 24.99 8.23
N SER A 355 6.59 25.96 7.54
CA SER A 355 5.22 25.87 7.04
C SER A 355 5.07 26.54 5.69
N THR A 356 4.03 26.15 4.95
CA THR A 356 3.62 26.76 3.68
C THR A 356 2.20 27.29 3.81
N VAL A 357 1.94 28.51 3.32
CA VAL A 357 0.60 29.12 3.36
C VAL A 357 -0.37 28.31 2.50
N GLN A 358 -1.50 27.87 3.08
CA GLN A 358 -2.56 27.20 2.34
C GLN A 358 -3.38 28.18 1.51
N GLN A 359 -3.91 27.71 0.38
CA GLN A 359 -4.91 28.46 -0.36
C GLN A 359 -6.19 28.60 0.47
N ASP A 360 -6.76 29.81 0.49
CA ASP A 360 -8.01 30.16 1.19
C ASP A 360 -8.00 29.91 2.72
N GLY A 361 -6.84 29.71 3.33
CA GLY A 361 -6.68 29.57 4.79
C GLY A 361 -6.46 30.92 5.50
N PRO A 362 -6.66 31.01 6.83
CA PRO A 362 -6.52 32.27 7.57
C PRO A 362 -5.21 33.02 7.38
N MET A 363 -4.08 32.30 7.33
CA MET A 363 -2.76 32.88 7.10
C MET A 363 -2.65 33.59 5.74
N SER A 364 -3.37 33.10 4.72
CA SER A 364 -3.38 33.70 3.37
C SER A 364 -4.08 35.05 3.31
N SER A 365 -4.88 35.38 4.34
CA SER A 365 -5.55 36.68 4.46
C SER A 365 -4.67 37.75 5.11
N ALA A 366 -3.51 37.38 5.65
CA ALA A 366 -2.60 38.31 6.28
C ALA A 366 -1.84 39.14 5.23
N ASP A 367 -1.65 40.43 5.51
CA ASP A 367 -1.04 41.37 4.58
C ASP A 367 0.38 40.92 4.14
N GLY A 368 0.59 40.87 2.82
CA GLY A 368 1.90 40.56 2.24
C GLY A 368 2.24 39.06 2.15
N LEU A 369 1.27 38.17 2.39
CA LEU A 369 1.40 36.73 2.15
C LEU A 369 0.51 36.28 1.00
N SER A 370 0.97 35.26 0.28
CA SER A 370 0.24 34.56 -0.77
C SER A 370 0.29 33.04 -0.54
N ALA A 371 -0.69 32.32 -1.07
CA ALA A 371 -0.69 30.86 -1.03
C ALA A 371 0.61 30.32 -1.66
N GLY A 372 1.25 29.36 -0.99
CA GLY A 372 2.54 28.81 -1.40
C GLY A 372 3.77 29.56 -0.86
N ASP A 373 3.62 30.71 -0.21
CA ASP A 373 4.74 31.35 0.49
C ASP A 373 5.21 30.46 1.65
N THR A 374 6.52 30.48 1.92
CA THR A 374 7.15 29.67 2.96
C THR A 374 7.45 30.53 4.20
N LEU A 375 7.15 29.98 5.36
CA LEU A 375 7.36 30.61 6.66
C LEU A 375 7.99 29.65 7.66
N VAL A 376 8.85 30.17 8.53
CA VAL A 376 9.31 29.49 9.73
C VAL A 376 8.68 30.19 10.93
N ILE A 377 7.61 29.60 11.49
CA ILE A 377 6.91 30.15 12.66
C ILE A 377 7.77 29.93 13.89
N THR A 378 8.11 31.03 14.56
CA THR A 378 8.99 31.04 15.72
C THR A 378 8.25 31.34 17.03
N ALA A 379 7.08 31.97 16.97
CA ALA A 379 6.19 32.15 18.12
C ALA A 379 4.72 32.37 17.73
N ILE A 380 3.79 32.03 18.62
CA ILE A 380 2.37 32.40 18.59
C ILE A 380 2.00 33.03 19.93
N ASP A 381 1.48 34.26 19.93
CA ASP A 381 1.24 35.09 21.14
C ASP A 381 2.42 35.14 22.11
N GLY A 382 3.64 35.14 21.57
CA GLY A 382 4.88 35.09 22.35
C GLY A 382 5.27 33.72 22.88
N ASN A 383 4.44 32.69 22.74
CA ASN A 383 4.80 31.30 23.03
C ASN A 383 5.77 30.79 21.96
N ARG A 384 6.94 30.34 22.38
CA ARG A 384 8.02 29.89 21.49
C ARG A 384 7.66 28.57 20.79
N ILE A 385 7.89 28.51 19.48
CA ILE A 385 7.68 27.30 18.65
C ILE A 385 9.01 26.78 18.10
N VAL A 386 9.59 25.71 18.64
CA VAL A 386 10.90 25.19 18.17
C VAL A 386 10.77 24.26 16.96
N ASN A 387 9.68 23.50 16.89
CA ASN A 387 9.44 22.49 15.84
C ASN A 387 7.93 22.35 15.53
N SER A 388 7.61 21.45 14.61
CA SER A 388 6.22 21.15 14.23
C SER A 388 5.34 20.64 15.38
N SER A 389 5.89 19.86 16.32
CA SER A 389 5.14 19.32 17.47
C SER A 389 4.81 20.39 18.50
N ASP A 390 5.72 21.33 18.74
CA ASP A 390 5.49 22.49 19.61
C ASP A 390 4.37 23.37 19.03
N LEU A 391 4.35 23.55 17.70
CA LEU A 391 3.29 24.29 17.02
C LEU A 391 1.94 23.62 17.23
N SER A 392 1.85 22.32 16.95
CA SER A 392 0.60 21.55 17.16
C SER A 392 0.12 21.67 18.61
N SER A 393 1.00 21.40 19.57
CA SER A 393 0.67 21.45 21.00
C SER A 393 0.27 22.86 21.46
N THR A 394 0.84 23.89 20.85
CA THR A 394 0.48 25.29 21.14
C THR A 394 -0.91 25.62 20.56
N MET A 395 -1.21 25.13 19.36
CA MET A 395 -2.52 25.34 18.70
C MET A 395 -3.67 24.67 19.44
N ASP A 396 -3.44 23.56 20.13
CA ASP A 396 -4.45 22.87 20.97
C ASP A 396 -5.02 23.76 22.09
N GLY A 397 -4.30 24.84 22.46
CA GLY A 397 -4.74 25.82 23.45
C GLY A 397 -5.67 26.91 22.93
N TYR A 398 -5.97 26.94 21.62
CA TYR A 398 -6.74 27.99 20.97
C TYR A 398 -8.09 27.51 20.43
N GLU A 399 -9.02 28.45 20.27
CA GLU A 399 -10.34 28.20 19.69
C GLU A 399 -10.51 28.94 18.36
N ALA A 400 -11.35 28.41 17.47
CA ALA A 400 -11.71 29.08 16.23
C ALA A 400 -12.31 30.48 16.48
N GLY A 401 -11.98 31.45 15.64
CA GLY A 401 -12.39 32.84 15.75
C GLY A 401 -11.52 33.70 16.68
N GLN A 402 -10.55 33.13 17.39
CA GLN A 402 -9.57 33.91 18.16
C GLN A 402 -8.55 34.55 17.20
N THR A 403 -8.13 35.78 17.49
CA THR A 403 -7.02 36.44 16.79
C THR A 403 -5.73 36.22 17.57
N VAL A 404 -4.72 35.69 16.90
CA VAL A 404 -3.39 35.40 17.46
C VAL A 404 -2.30 36.17 16.71
N THR A 405 -1.27 36.55 17.43
CA THR A 405 -0.05 37.16 16.89
C THR A 405 0.93 36.06 16.48
N VAL A 406 1.16 35.89 15.17
CA VAL A 406 2.11 34.92 14.62
C VAL A 406 3.43 35.61 14.29
N GLU A 407 4.52 35.22 14.94
CA GLU A 407 5.87 35.66 14.59
C GLU A 407 6.58 34.63 13.71
N ALA A 408 6.93 35.02 12.48
CA ALA A 408 7.58 34.13 11.52
C ALA A 408 8.75 34.79 10.79
N TYR A 409 9.63 33.96 10.24
CA TYR A 409 10.53 34.35 9.17
C TYR A 409 9.92 33.91 7.85
N THR A 410 9.69 34.83 6.94
CA THR A 410 8.96 34.60 5.68
C THR A 410 9.88 34.72 4.48
N LYS A 411 9.83 33.75 3.56
CA LYS A 411 10.40 33.82 2.21
C LYS A 411 9.23 33.82 1.22
N THR A 412 8.96 34.97 0.62
CA THR A 412 7.92 35.11 -0.42
C THR A 412 8.42 34.52 -1.75
N GLN A 413 7.51 34.13 -2.63
CA GLN A 413 7.89 33.62 -3.96
C GLN A 413 8.73 34.60 -4.81
N SER A 414 8.68 35.89 -4.49
CA SER A 414 9.44 36.96 -5.14
C SER A 414 10.70 37.39 -4.37
N GLY A 415 10.96 36.80 -3.20
CA GLY A 415 12.01 37.22 -2.28
C GLY A 415 13.11 36.17 -2.12
N ASP A 416 14.37 36.63 -2.16
CA ASP A 416 15.54 35.75 -2.08
C ASP A 416 15.94 35.40 -0.64
N SER A 417 15.29 35.98 0.38
CA SER A 417 15.72 35.79 1.79
C SER A 417 14.56 35.80 2.78
N TYR A 418 14.79 35.12 3.90
CA TYR A 418 13.87 35.08 5.03
C TYR A 418 13.85 36.41 5.80
N GLN A 419 12.70 37.08 5.84
CA GLN A 419 12.50 38.31 6.60
C GLN A 419 11.61 38.06 7.82
N ARG A 420 12.00 38.62 8.97
CA ARG A 420 11.19 38.51 10.19
C ARG A 420 9.97 39.42 10.08
N THR A 421 8.80 38.82 10.17
CA THR A 421 7.51 39.51 10.08
C THR A 421 6.57 39.00 11.18
N THR A 422 5.68 39.87 11.64
CA THR A 422 4.63 39.55 12.60
C THR A 422 3.29 39.76 11.94
N TYR A 423 2.41 38.77 12.08
CA TYR A 423 1.08 38.75 11.47
C TYR A 423 0.02 38.64 12.56
N GLU A 424 -1.09 39.34 12.39
CA GLU A 424 -2.31 39.13 13.18
C GLU A 424 -3.23 38.23 12.38
N VAL A 425 -3.53 37.04 12.90
CA VAL A 425 -4.29 36.01 12.18
C VAL A 425 -5.50 35.60 13.00
N THR A 426 -6.68 35.71 12.43
CA THR A 426 -7.91 35.18 13.04
C THR A 426 -8.09 33.74 12.65
N LEU A 427 -8.02 32.83 13.63
CA LEU A 427 -8.11 31.39 13.42
C LEU A 427 -9.49 30.99 12.88
N ASP A 428 -9.52 29.95 12.05
CA ASP A 428 -10.76 29.34 11.54
C ASP A 428 -10.90 27.90 12.05
N GLU A 429 -11.96 27.20 11.65
CA GLU A 429 -12.29 25.85 12.09
C GLU A 429 -12.05 24.84 10.95
N ASN A 430 -11.39 23.71 11.25
CA ASN A 430 -11.31 22.59 10.31
C ASN A 430 -12.58 21.71 10.33
N ASN A 431 -12.67 20.72 9.45
CA ASN A 431 -13.83 19.81 9.38
C ASN A 431 -14.07 19.00 10.67
N SER A 432 -13.08 18.94 11.57
CA SER A 432 -13.14 18.23 12.86
C SER A 432 -13.50 19.17 14.02
N GLY A 433 -13.59 20.48 13.79
CA GLY A 433 -13.90 21.49 14.78
C GLY A 433 -12.69 22.13 15.48
N GLU A 434 -11.48 21.86 15.02
CA GLU A 434 -10.24 22.34 15.63
C GLU A 434 -9.80 23.67 15.02
N ALA A 435 -9.18 24.52 15.83
CA ALA A 435 -8.67 25.81 15.40
C ALA A 435 -7.49 25.66 14.44
N ILE A 436 -7.52 26.38 13.31
CA ILE A 436 -6.48 26.35 12.29
C ILE A 436 -5.96 27.73 11.92
N VAL A 437 -4.65 27.80 11.64
CA VAL A 437 -3.97 28.99 11.13
C VAL A 437 -4.01 29.04 9.59
N GLY A 438 -4.27 27.91 8.90
CA GLY A 438 -4.27 27.86 7.43
C GLY A 438 -2.89 27.66 6.81
N ILE A 439 -2.15 26.69 7.32
CA ILE A 439 -0.77 26.39 6.92
C ILE A 439 -0.57 24.87 6.78
N LEU A 440 0.33 24.45 5.89
CA LEU A 440 0.86 23.09 5.83
C LEU A 440 2.19 23.07 6.56
N VAL A 441 2.31 22.30 7.64
CA VAL A 441 3.51 22.25 8.47
C VAL A 441 4.39 21.08 8.03
N ALA A 442 5.67 21.34 7.78
CA ALA A 442 6.66 20.30 7.55
C ALA A 442 7.17 19.72 8.89
N PRO A 443 7.46 18.41 8.97
CA PRO A 443 7.90 17.79 10.20
C PRO A 443 9.28 18.28 10.65
N GLY A 444 9.55 18.15 11.95
CA GLY A 444 10.85 18.45 12.55
C GLY A 444 11.08 19.94 12.85
N THR A 445 12.35 20.32 12.96
CA THR A 445 12.78 21.69 13.29
C THR A 445 13.22 22.41 12.01
N SER A 446 12.51 23.45 11.62
CA SER A 446 12.71 24.18 10.36
C SER A 446 12.76 23.23 9.14
N GLY A 447 11.96 22.16 9.16
CA GLY A 447 11.94 21.14 8.11
C GLY A 447 13.08 20.14 8.14
N ILE A 448 13.86 20.10 9.22
CA ILE A 448 14.92 19.10 9.45
C ILE A 448 14.39 18.05 10.43
N GLU A 449 14.36 16.80 10.00
CA GLU A 449 14.15 15.64 10.88
C GLU A 449 15.51 15.05 11.27
N THR A 450 15.65 14.71 12.55
CA THR A 450 16.91 14.18 13.07
C THR A 450 16.67 12.93 13.91
N SER A 451 17.68 12.07 13.95
CA SER A 451 17.72 10.94 14.87
C SER A 451 19.09 10.81 15.52
N GLY A 452 19.13 10.84 16.85
CA GLY A 452 20.33 10.60 17.66
C GLY A 452 20.72 9.12 17.75
N PHE A 453 19.76 8.24 17.49
CA PHE A 453 19.92 6.78 17.53
C PHE A 453 20.02 6.18 16.12
N GLY A 454 19.13 6.61 15.23
CA GLY A 454 19.18 6.31 13.79
C GLY A 454 18.60 4.97 13.37
N THR A 455 17.62 4.44 14.12
CA THR A 455 16.75 3.35 13.67
C THR A 455 15.48 3.87 13.02
N ASN A 456 14.99 3.15 12.02
CA ASN A 456 13.63 3.27 11.54
C ASN A 456 12.80 2.13 12.16
N LEU A 457 11.82 2.48 12.99
CA LEU A 457 11.04 1.50 13.75
C LEU A 457 9.88 0.96 12.93
N TYR A 458 9.71 -0.36 12.96
CA TYR A 458 8.65 -1.06 12.25
C TYR A 458 7.36 -1.05 13.09
N PRO A 459 6.21 -0.61 12.54
CA PRO A 459 4.94 -0.54 13.28
C PRO A 459 4.26 -1.92 13.34
N ALA A 460 4.85 -2.84 14.10
CA ALA A 460 4.41 -4.23 14.17
C ALA A 460 2.95 -4.38 14.64
N GLU A 461 2.52 -3.58 15.62
CA GLU A 461 1.15 -3.55 16.15
C GLU A 461 0.15 -3.14 15.08
N THR A 462 0.40 -2.03 14.39
CA THR A 462 -0.44 -1.55 13.28
C THR A 462 -0.62 -2.62 12.21
N PHE A 463 0.45 -3.29 11.78
CA PHE A 463 0.34 -4.35 10.77
C PHE A 463 -0.39 -5.59 11.29
N ARG A 464 -0.20 -5.96 12.56
CA ARG A 464 -0.94 -7.06 13.18
C ARG A 464 -2.43 -6.76 13.22
N ASP A 465 -2.82 -5.54 13.57
CA ASP A 465 -4.21 -5.13 13.67
C ASP A 465 -4.87 -5.03 12.28
N LEU A 466 -4.16 -4.48 11.28
CA LEU A 466 -4.62 -4.49 9.89
C LEU A 466 -4.83 -5.92 9.38
N MET A 467 -3.89 -6.83 9.66
CA MET A 467 -4.01 -8.24 9.32
C MET A 467 -5.12 -8.96 10.09
N ALA A 468 -5.52 -8.47 11.27
CA ALA A 468 -6.66 -8.95 12.02
C ALA A 468 -8.01 -8.35 11.54
N GLY A 469 -7.99 -7.54 10.48
CA GLY A 469 -9.17 -6.85 9.97
C GLY A 469 -9.62 -5.65 10.83
N GLN A 470 -8.77 -5.19 11.76
CA GLN A 470 -9.06 -4.12 12.71
C GLN A 470 -8.59 -2.76 12.17
N PHE A 471 -9.08 -2.39 10.97
CA PHE A 471 -8.62 -1.19 10.24
C PHE A 471 -8.70 0.11 11.05
N MET A 472 -9.84 0.37 11.70
CA MET A 472 -10.02 1.60 12.48
C MET A 472 -9.09 1.64 13.69
N THR A 473 -8.92 0.51 14.39
CA THR A 473 -8.03 0.38 15.55
C THR A 473 -6.57 0.63 15.20
N ALA A 474 -6.13 0.14 14.03
CA ALA A 474 -4.76 0.30 13.56
C ALA A 474 -4.32 1.78 13.43
N PHE A 475 -5.28 2.70 13.28
CA PHE A 475 -5.04 4.15 13.15
C PHE A 475 -5.61 4.95 14.32
N GLY A 476 -5.72 4.35 15.51
CA GLY A 476 -6.17 5.03 16.73
C GLY A 476 -7.66 5.34 16.77
N GLY A 477 -8.44 4.89 15.78
CA GLY A 477 -9.89 4.95 15.81
C GLY A 477 -10.44 4.01 16.88
N GLY A 478 -11.42 4.50 17.65
CA GLY A 478 -12.06 3.70 18.69
C GLY A 478 -12.62 2.39 18.12
N GLY A 479 -12.01 1.25 18.49
CA GLY A 479 -12.45 -0.09 18.08
C GLY A 479 -13.79 -0.53 18.70
N GLY A 480 -14.63 0.41 19.12
CA GLY A 480 -15.80 0.19 19.96
C GLY A 480 -17.13 0.42 19.26
N GLY A 481 -17.78 -0.66 18.83
CA GLY A 481 -19.22 -0.87 18.97
C GLY A 481 -20.22 -0.06 18.12
N GLY A 482 -19.80 0.96 17.36
CA GLY A 482 -20.69 1.70 16.46
C GLY A 482 -20.87 1.05 15.08
N ASP A 483 -19.82 0.39 14.60
CA ASP A 483 -19.76 -0.27 13.31
C ASP A 483 -20.22 -1.73 13.41
N GLY A 484 -21.11 -2.16 12.51
CA GLY A 484 -21.59 -3.53 12.48
C GLY A 484 -20.47 -4.53 12.09
N PRO A 485 -20.55 -5.82 12.46
CA PRO A 485 -19.53 -6.81 12.12
C PRO A 485 -19.19 -6.89 10.62
N LEU A 486 -20.18 -6.60 9.77
CA LEU A 486 -19.99 -6.53 8.33
C LEU A 486 -19.12 -5.34 7.90
N THR A 487 -19.32 -4.15 8.48
CA THR A 487 -18.52 -2.97 8.11
C THR A 487 -17.08 -3.13 8.56
N THR A 488 -16.84 -3.65 9.76
CA THR A 488 -15.48 -4.01 10.23
C THR A 488 -14.81 -5.01 9.30
N PHE A 489 -15.52 -6.08 8.91
CA PHE A 489 -14.98 -7.07 7.98
C PHE A 489 -14.61 -6.45 6.63
N LEU A 490 -15.52 -5.64 6.05
CA LEU A 490 -15.30 -5.01 4.75
C LEU A 490 -14.13 -4.01 4.78
N LEU A 491 -14.04 -3.19 5.83
CA LEU A 491 -12.89 -2.28 6.03
C LEU A 491 -11.60 -3.06 6.24
N GLY A 492 -11.62 -4.17 6.99
CA GLY A 492 -10.49 -5.07 7.15
C GLY A 492 -10.01 -5.64 5.81
N VAL A 493 -10.93 -6.09 4.95
CA VAL A 493 -10.61 -6.55 3.58
C VAL A 493 -9.98 -5.42 2.76
N ALA A 494 -10.56 -4.21 2.81
CA ALA A 494 -10.02 -3.05 2.10
C ALA A 494 -8.61 -2.68 2.58
N GLY A 495 -8.38 -2.64 3.90
CA GLY A 495 -7.06 -2.40 4.48
C GLY A 495 -6.04 -3.46 4.08
N THR A 496 -6.44 -4.74 4.11
CA THR A 496 -5.60 -5.88 3.73
C THR A 496 -5.16 -5.81 2.26
N LEU A 497 -6.01 -5.30 1.36
CA LEU A 497 -5.65 -5.10 -0.05
C LEU A 497 -4.54 -4.08 -0.25
N LEU A 498 -4.47 -3.08 0.61
CA LEU A 498 -3.51 -1.99 0.55
C LEU A 498 -2.18 -2.34 1.23
N LEU A 499 -2.12 -3.38 2.07
CA LEU A 499 -0.93 -3.76 2.82
C LEU A 499 0.37 -3.89 2.00
N PRO A 500 0.36 -4.50 0.79
CA PRO A 500 1.57 -4.56 -0.04
C PRO A 500 2.10 -3.20 -0.49
N PHE A 501 1.26 -2.15 -0.42
CA PHE A 501 1.56 -0.78 -0.85
C PHE A 501 1.22 0.22 0.28
N ALA A 502 1.26 -0.23 1.54
CA ALA A 502 0.80 0.56 2.66
C ALA A 502 1.59 1.87 2.80
N SER A 503 2.89 1.88 2.47
CA SER A 503 3.70 3.10 2.53
C SER A 503 3.31 4.19 1.54
N LEU A 504 2.46 3.87 0.58
CA LEU A 504 1.99 4.81 -0.45
C LEU A 504 0.57 5.30 -0.19
N SER A 505 -0.20 4.52 0.55
CA SER A 505 -1.65 4.72 0.73
C SER A 505 -2.04 4.99 2.18
N MET A 506 -1.11 4.77 3.11
CA MET A 506 -1.31 4.91 4.55
C MET A 506 -0.10 5.63 5.17
N PRO A 507 -0.28 6.29 6.32
CA PRO A 507 0.80 6.94 7.06
C PRO A 507 1.67 5.92 7.83
N VAL A 508 2.06 4.82 7.18
CA VAL A 508 2.92 3.78 7.75
C VAL A 508 4.15 3.67 6.86
N GLY A 509 5.35 3.95 7.37
CA GLY A 509 6.57 4.04 6.55
C GLY A 509 7.07 2.72 5.91
N TYR A 510 6.23 1.68 5.86
CA TYR A 510 6.57 0.32 5.44
C TYR A 510 5.46 -0.33 4.61
N ASN A 511 5.84 -1.32 3.82
CA ASN A 511 4.91 -2.23 3.15
C ASN A 511 4.87 -3.58 3.88
N PHE A 512 3.74 -4.27 3.77
CA PHE A 512 3.57 -5.62 4.30
C PHE A 512 3.13 -6.57 3.19
N ALA A 513 4.07 -7.43 2.78
CA ALA A 513 3.82 -8.49 1.81
C ALA A 513 3.57 -9.87 2.47
N GLY A 514 3.53 -9.91 3.81
CA GLY A 514 3.45 -11.14 4.60
C GLY A 514 4.52 -11.21 5.69
N PHE A 515 4.45 -12.29 6.46
CA PHE A 515 5.45 -12.70 7.44
C PHE A 515 6.63 -13.36 6.73
N VAL A 516 7.73 -12.64 6.62
CA VAL A 516 8.97 -13.04 5.95
C VAL A 516 10.12 -13.08 6.97
N ALA A 517 11.24 -13.69 6.60
CA ALA A 517 12.35 -13.95 7.52
C ALA A 517 12.71 -12.76 8.42
N TRP A 518 12.87 -11.56 7.83
CA TRP A 518 13.30 -10.38 8.58
C TRP A 518 12.25 -9.79 9.53
N ASN A 519 10.94 -9.99 9.31
CA ASN A 519 9.90 -9.38 10.17
C ASN A 519 9.17 -10.40 11.06
N THR A 520 9.33 -11.70 10.83
CA THR A 520 8.70 -12.75 11.67
C THR A 520 9.13 -12.64 13.13
N ASN A 521 10.36 -12.20 13.38
CA ASN A 521 10.86 -11.96 14.73
C ASN A 521 10.05 -10.88 15.47
N PHE A 522 9.31 -10.00 14.82
CA PHE A 522 8.48 -9.00 15.52
C PHE A 522 7.19 -9.56 16.09
N TYR A 523 6.91 -10.84 15.85
CA TYR A 523 5.65 -11.46 16.20
C TYR A 523 5.88 -12.72 17.03
N ALA A 524 5.00 -12.93 18.00
CA ALA A 524 4.95 -14.13 18.80
C ALA A 524 3.65 -14.89 18.52
N ILE A 525 3.71 -16.22 18.62
CA ILE A 525 2.56 -17.08 18.42
C ILE A 525 2.06 -17.54 19.78
N GLN A 526 0.76 -17.35 20.02
CA GLN A 526 0.12 -17.70 21.28
C GLN A 526 -1.20 -18.44 21.03
N GLY A 527 -1.78 -18.97 22.11
CA GLY A 527 -3.10 -19.59 22.07
C GLY A 527 -3.14 -20.98 21.42
N PRO A 528 -4.32 -21.43 20.97
CA PRO A 528 -4.56 -22.82 20.55
C PRO A 528 -3.76 -23.26 19.32
N LEU A 529 -3.33 -22.31 18.47
CA LEU A 529 -2.57 -22.60 17.26
C LEU A 529 -1.05 -22.52 17.46
N SER A 530 -0.57 -22.29 18.69
CA SER A 530 0.86 -22.24 19.03
C SER A 530 1.65 -23.48 18.61
N GLY A 531 1.02 -24.66 18.61
CA GLY A 531 1.64 -25.91 18.17
C GLY A 531 2.05 -25.94 16.69
N LEU A 532 1.58 -25.00 15.86
CA LEU A 532 1.98 -24.87 14.46
C LEU A 532 3.33 -24.15 14.30
N GLY A 533 3.81 -23.44 15.33
CA GLY A 533 5.05 -22.65 15.27
C GLY A 533 5.11 -21.76 14.02
N GLY A 534 6.29 -21.65 13.40
CA GLY A 534 6.47 -20.88 12.16
C GLY A 534 5.56 -21.29 10.99
N GLY A 535 4.96 -22.50 11.03
CA GLY A 535 3.96 -22.92 10.06
C GLY A 535 2.69 -22.07 10.07
N LEU A 536 2.37 -21.41 11.20
CA LEU A 536 1.24 -20.48 11.27
C LEU A 536 1.47 -19.24 10.39
N PHE A 537 2.70 -18.72 10.34
CA PHE A 537 3.05 -17.58 9.47
C PHE A 537 2.94 -17.94 7.98
N ILE A 538 3.37 -19.15 7.60
CA ILE A 538 3.20 -19.68 6.24
C ILE A 538 1.71 -19.78 5.90
N LEU A 539 0.89 -20.31 6.82
CA LEU A 539 -0.55 -20.40 6.64
C LEU A 539 -1.21 -19.02 6.52
N ALA A 540 -0.78 -18.05 7.35
CA ALA A 540 -1.26 -16.68 7.29
C ALA A 540 -0.93 -16.03 5.93
N ASN A 541 0.30 -16.17 5.44
CA ASN A 541 0.71 -15.69 4.12
C ASN A 541 -0.10 -16.35 3.00
N ALA A 542 -0.30 -17.67 3.07
CA ALA A 542 -1.07 -18.41 2.07
C ALA A 542 -2.53 -17.93 2.02
N LEU A 543 -3.17 -17.71 3.17
CA LEU A 543 -4.53 -17.18 3.25
C LEU A 543 -4.61 -15.72 2.78
N PHE A 544 -3.66 -14.89 3.18
CA PHE A 544 -3.53 -13.50 2.76
C PHE A 544 -3.46 -13.39 1.24
N TRP A 545 -2.49 -14.08 0.60
CA TRP A 545 -2.31 -14.03 -0.84
C TRP A 545 -3.43 -14.74 -1.61
N THR A 546 -4.01 -15.82 -1.07
CA THR A 546 -5.19 -16.44 -1.67
C THR A 546 -6.37 -15.47 -1.69
N GLY A 547 -6.65 -14.79 -0.58
CA GLY A 547 -7.73 -13.81 -0.48
C GLY A 547 -7.50 -12.61 -1.40
N TRP A 548 -6.29 -12.05 -1.35
CA TRP A 548 -5.88 -10.91 -2.16
C TRP A 548 -6.00 -11.21 -3.66
N ILE A 549 -5.46 -12.34 -4.13
CA ILE A 549 -5.51 -12.72 -5.55
C ILE A 549 -6.93 -13.08 -5.98
N ASN A 550 -7.69 -13.83 -5.19
CA ASN A 550 -9.07 -14.18 -5.55
C ASN A 550 -9.95 -12.94 -5.66
N LEU A 551 -9.77 -11.97 -4.76
CA LEU A 551 -10.55 -10.73 -4.78
C LEU A 551 -10.25 -9.93 -6.05
N ASN A 552 -8.96 -9.74 -6.36
CA ASN A 552 -8.53 -9.04 -7.57
C ASN A 552 -8.96 -9.78 -8.84
N LEU A 553 -8.86 -11.11 -8.89
CA LEU A 553 -9.32 -11.90 -10.03
C LEU A 553 -10.83 -11.78 -10.24
N GLY A 554 -11.61 -11.75 -9.15
CA GLY A 554 -13.06 -11.50 -9.20
C GLY A 554 -13.38 -10.11 -9.75
N PHE A 555 -12.75 -9.06 -9.23
CA PHE A 555 -12.93 -7.69 -9.71
C PHE A 555 -12.50 -7.52 -11.18
N PHE A 556 -11.35 -8.10 -11.56
CA PHE A 556 -10.85 -8.03 -12.93
C PHE A 556 -11.85 -8.68 -13.90
N ASN A 557 -12.40 -9.85 -13.55
CA ASN A 557 -13.41 -10.51 -14.39
C ASN A 557 -14.78 -9.81 -14.37
N CYS A 558 -15.05 -8.91 -13.42
CA CYS A 558 -16.23 -8.04 -13.46
C CYS A 558 -16.10 -6.86 -14.44
N ILE A 559 -14.90 -6.54 -14.92
CA ILE A 559 -14.68 -5.43 -15.86
C ILE A 559 -15.55 -5.67 -17.11
N PRO A 560 -16.40 -4.70 -17.53
CA PRO A 560 -17.30 -4.85 -18.68
C PRO A 560 -16.58 -4.73 -20.04
N ALA A 561 -15.56 -5.56 -20.26
CA ALA A 561 -14.77 -5.61 -21.48
C ALA A 561 -14.55 -7.06 -21.93
N PHE A 562 -14.67 -7.32 -23.23
CA PHE A 562 -14.32 -8.62 -23.81
C PHE A 562 -12.79 -8.75 -23.89
N PRO A 563 -12.18 -9.91 -23.55
CA PRO A 563 -12.76 -11.25 -23.40
C PRO A 563 -13.19 -11.66 -21.97
N LEU A 564 -13.32 -10.73 -21.03
CA LEU A 564 -13.62 -11.05 -19.63
C LEU A 564 -15.10 -11.43 -19.43
N ASP A 565 -15.40 -12.14 -18.34
CA ASP A 565 -16.77 -12.55 -17.97
C ASP A 565 -17.76 -11.39 -17.94
N GLY A 566 -17.33 -10.25 -17.40
CA GLY A 566 -18.12 -9.02 -17.32
C GLY A 566 -18.55 -8.52 -18.70
N GLY A 567 -17.72 -8.69 -19.73
CA GLY A 567 -18.09 -8.40 -21.11
C GLY A 567 -19.19 -9.32 -21.64
N HIS A 568 -19.16 -10.61 -21.29
CA HIS A 568 -20.22 -11.56 -21.63
C HIS A 568 -21.54 -11.23 -20.93
N ILE A 569 -21.48 -10.93 -19.63
CA ILE A 569 -22.63 -10.52 -18.82
C ILE A 569 -23.22 -9.21 -19.35
N LEU A 570 -22.40 -8.20 -19.64
CA LEU A 570 -22.83 -6.93 -20.24
C LEU A 570 -23.56 -7.18 -21.55
N ARG A 571 -23.00 -8.04 -22.42
CA ARG A 571 -23.60 -8.36 -23.71
C ARG A 571 -24.97 -8.99 -23.52
N MET A 572 -25.08 -10.05 -22.72
CA MET A 572 -26.36 -10.73 -22.50
C MET A 572 -27.40 -9.79 -21.86
N GLY A 573 -26.99 -8.97 -20.90
CA GLY A 573 -27.83 -7.94 -20.29
C GLY A 573 -28.33 -6.92 -21.31
N SER A 574 -27.42 -6.41 -22.16
CA SER A 574 -27.74 -5.48 -23.24
C SER A 574 -28.69 -6.10 -24.25
N GLU A 575 -28.44 -7.34 -24.69
CA GLU A 575 -29.33 -8.03 -25.62
C GLU A 575 -30.72 -8.28 -24.99
N ALA A 576 -30.79 -8.59 -23.69
CA ALA A 576 -32.05 -8.77 -22.99
C ALA A 576 -32.88 -7.48 -22.94
N ILE A 577 -32.24 -6.34 -22.67
CA ILE A 577 -32.89 -5.01 -22.68
C ILE A 577 -33.32 -4.65 -24.10
N VAL A 578 -32.40 -4.76 -25.08
CA VAL A 578 -32.64 -4.36 -26.47
C VAL A 578 -33.71 -5.25 -27.12
N SER A 579 -33.81 -6.53 -26.75
CA SER A 579 -34.86 -7.42 -27.25
C SER A 579 -36.28 -6.99 -26.89
N ARG A 580 -36.44 -6.13 -25.88
CA ARG A 580 -37.73 -5.55 -25.48
C ARG A 580 -38.05 -4.23 -26.19
N LEU A 581 -37.12 -3.67 -26.94
CA LEU A 581 -37.31 -2.43 -27.69
C LEU A 581 -37.89 -2.70 -29.08
N PRO A 582 -38.76 -1.83 -29.61
CA PRO A 582 -39.34 -1.98 -30.94
C PRO A 582 -38.31 -1.57 -32.03
N THR A 583 -37.20 -2.30 -32.14
CA THR A 583 -36.13 -2.05 -33.12
C THR A 583 -35.79 -3.31 -33.91
N SER A 584 -35.68 -3.18 -35.23
CA SER A 584 -35.20 -4.25 -36.10
C SER A 584 -33.67 -4.42 -36.04
N GLN A 585 -32.95 -3.49 -35.42
CA GLN A 585 -31.49 -3.42 -35.38
C GLN A 585 -30.90 -3.91 -34.05
N GLY A 586 -31.61 -4.77 -33.30
CA GLY A 586 -31.22 -5.13 -31.93
C GLY A 586 -29.79 -5.68 -31.76
N ARG A 587 -29.29 -6.45 -32.75
CA ARG A 587 -27.91 -6.95 -32.75
C ARG A 587 -26.88 -5.81 -32.91
N GLN A 588 -27.16 -4.84 -33.78
CA GLN A 588 -26.28 -3.70 -34.01
C GLN A 588 -26.23 -2.80 -32.77
N VAL A 589 -27.40 -2.51 -32.17
CA VAL A 589 -27.49 -1.72 -30.94
C VAL A 589 -26.73 -2.39 -29.79
N THR A 590 -26.89 -3.70 -29.59
CA THR A 590 -26.13 -4.45 -28.56
C THR A 590 -24.62 -4.35 -28.82
N THR A 591 -24.19 -4.56 -30.06
CA THR A 591 -22.76 -4.51 -30.42
C THR A 591 -22.21 -3.11 -30.18
N MET A 592 -22.97 -2.07 -30.51
CA MET A 592 -22.61 -0.68 -30.25
C MET A 592 -22.45 -0.41 -28.76
N ILE A 593 -23.43 -0.79 -27.92
CA ILE A 593 -23.35 -0.61 -26.47
C ILE A 593 -22.11 -1.30 -25.88
N THR A 594 -21.95 -2.59 -26.17
CA THR A 594 -20.83 -3.40 -25.65
C THR A 594 -19.47 -2.88 -26.11
N THR A 595 -19.35 -2.48 -27.38
CA THR A 595 -18.10 -1.92 -27.92
C THR A 595 -17.79 -0.56 -27.32
N THR A 596 -18.78 0.33 -27.21
CA THR A 596 -18.58 1.66 -26.61
C THR A 596 -18.15 1.55 -25.16
N VAL A 597 -18.86 0.74 -24.35
CA VAL A 597 -18.48 0.51 -22.95
C VAL A 597 -17.08 -0.08 -22.85
N GLY A 598 -16.76 -1.11 -23.65
CA GLY A 598 -15.42 -1.71 -23.66
C GLY A 598 -14.30 -0.75 -24.06
N LEU A 599 -14.52 0.10 -25.08
CA LEU A 599 -13.55 1.11 -25.50
C LEU A 599 -13.39 2.22 -24.47
N THR A 600 -14.47 2.69 -23.86
CA THR A 600 -14.42 3.67 -22.77
C THR A 600 -13.63 3.11 -21.60
N MET A 601 -13.86 1.85 -21.22
CA MET A 601 -13.11 1.19 -20.15
C MET A 601 -11.61 1.07 -20.46
N LEU A 602 -11.28 0.66 -21.68
CA LEU A 602 -9.89 0.59 -22.12
C LEU A 602 -9.21 1.96 -22.07
N ALA A 603 -9.88 3.01 -22.56
CA ALA A 603 -9.38 4.37 -22.52
C ALA A 603 -9.18 4.86 -21.08
N SER A 604 -10.16 4.61 -20.18
CA SER A 604 -10.06 4.95 -18.77
C SER A 604 -8.89 4.25 -18.07
N LEU A 605 -8.67 2.98 -18.35
CA LEU A 605 -7.56 2.21 -17.77
C LEU A 605 -6.19 2.69 -18.28
N LEU A 606 -6.07 2.95 -19.60
CA LEU A 606 -4.85 3.51 -20.17
C LEU A 606 -4.53 4.88 -19.59
N LEU A 607 -5.55 5.72 -19.42
CA LEU A 607 -5.37 7.03 -18.81
C LEU A 607 -5.02 6.92 -17.32
N MET A 608 -5.57 5.97 -16.59
CA MET A 608 -5.20 5.72 -15.20
C MET A 608 -3.71 5.39 -15.04
N ILE A 609 -3.16 4.62 -15.99
CA ILE A 609 -1.76 4.18 -15.95
C ILE A 609 -0.80 5.25 -16.51
N PHE A 610 -1.11 5.80 -17.69
CA PHE A 610 -0.21 6.66 -18.45
C PHE A 610 -0.56 8.14 -18.36
N GLY A 611 -1.79 8.49 -17.99
CA GLY A 611 -2.23 9.87 -17.82
C GLY A 611 -1.32 10.70 -16.92
N PRO A 612 -0.93 10.22 -15.73
CA PRO A 612 0.01 10.94 -14.87
C PRO A 612 1.35 11.25 -15.53
N GLN A 613 1.85 10.39 -16.42
CA GLN A 613 3.13 10.60 -17.13
C GLN A 613 3.00 11.44 -18.39
N LEU A 614 1.80 11.50 -18.97
CA LEU A 614 1.54 12.17 -20.25
C LEU A 614 0.97 13.58 -20.09
N LEU A 615 0.35 13.86 -18.93
CA LEU A 615 -0.40 15.08 -18.66
C LEU A 615 0.19 15.94 -17.52
N ALA A 616 1.06 15.38 -16.69
CA ALA A 616 1.96 16.15 -15.82
C ALA A 616 3.14 16.66 -16.65
#